data_AF-A0A4Q3ZD41-F1
#
_entry.id   AF-A0A4Q3ZD41-F1
#
_cell.length_a   1.000
_cell.length_b   1.000
_cell.length_c   1.000
_cell.angle_alpha   90.00
_cell.angle_beta   90.00
_cell.angle_gamma   90.00
#
_symmetry.space_group_name_H-M   'P 1'
#
loop_
_entity.id
_entity.type
_entity.pdbx_description
1 polymer ?
#
loop_
_entity_poly.entity_id
_entity_poly.type
_entity_poly.pdbx_seq_one_letter_code
_entity_poly.pdbx_strand_id
1 'polypeptide(L)'
;MKFLDQAKVFVRSGNGGGGSVSFLREKFVEFGGPNGGNGGRGGDVIIRCVDGLNTLIDYRYMQHVKAQTGHHGMGKDRHGGKGDDVILKVPVGTQVFEEDNETLIADFGEVG
;
A
#
# COMPACT_ATOMS: atom_id res chain seq x y z
N MET A 1 6.37 32.46 1.59
CA MET A 1 6.18 31.14 2.23
C MET A 1 4.88 30.56 1.65
N LYS A 2 4.87 29.31 1.17
CA LYS A 2 3.63 28.66 0.71
C LYS A 2 3.13 27.76 1.83
N PHE A 3 1.92 28.02 2.30
CA PHE A 3 1.28 27.31 3.40
C PHE A 3 -0.05 26.77 2.91
N LEU A 4 -0.31 25.51 3.25
CA LEU A 4 -1.57 24.82 3.03
C LEU A 4 -1.86 23.98 4.27
N ASP A 5 -3.05 24.19 4.82
CA ASP A 5 -3.47 23.59 6.09
C ASP A 5 -4.47 22.44 5.88
N GLN A 6 -5.18 22.46 4.75
CA GLN A 6 -6.14 21.43 4.38
C GLN A 6 -5.83 20.92 2.98
N ALA A 7 -5.80 19.60 2.81
CA ALA A 7 -5.59 18.94 1.53
C ALA A 7 -6.51 17.73 1.42
N LYS A 8 -7.07 17.52 0.21
CA LYS A 8 -7.80 16.30 -0.13
C LYS A 8 -6.88 15.37 -0.90
N VAL A 9 -6.74 14.13 -0.41
CA VAL A 9 -5.89 13.10 -1.01
C VAL A 9 -6.71 11.84 -1.21
N PHE A 10 -6.61 11.26 -2.40
CA PHE A 10 -7.20 9.97 -2.74
C PHE A 10 -6.17 8.89 -2.49
N VAL A 11 -6.47 8.01 -1.53
CA VAL A 11 -5.59 6.90 -1.15
C VAL A 11 -6.17 5.56 -1.60
N ARG A 12 -5.29 4.66 -2.01
CA ARG A 12 -5.67 3.28 -2.32
C ARG A 12 -4.57 2.31 -1.94
N SER A 13 -4.92 1.24 -1.22
CA SER A 13 -4.00 0.14 -0.95
C SER A 13 -3.61 -0.63 -2.22
N GLY A 14 -2.56 -1.42 -2.10
CA GLY A 14 -2.15 -2.36 -3.13
C GLY A 14 -3.19 -3.45 -3.30
N ASN A 15 -3.49 -3.81 -4.54
CA ASN A 15 -4.23 -5.03 -4.81
C ASN A 15 -3.39 -6.25 -4.38
N GLY A 16 -4.05 -7.35 -4.01
CA GLY A 16 -3.38 -8.64 -3.86
C GLY A 16 -2.90 -9.18 -5.22
N GLY A 17 -1.78 -9.90 -5.20
CA GLY A 17 -1.29 -10.65 -6.34
C GLY A 17 -2.20 -11.85 -6.63
N GLY A 18 -2.34 -12.19 -7.91
CA GLY A 18 -3.05 -13.40 -8.33
C GLY A 18 -2.26 -14.68 -7.99
N GLY A 19 -2.97 -15.74 -7.62
CA GLY A 19 -2.39 -17.09 -7.51
C GLY A 19 -2.04 -17.67 -8.88
N SER A 20 -1.13 -18.64 -8.90
CA SER A 20 -0.71 -19.33 -10.12
C SER A 20 -1.38 -20.69 -10.22
N VAL A 21 -1.88 -21.03 -11.40
CA VAL A 21 -2.25 -22.40 -11.76
C VAL A 21 -1.09 -22.99 -12.55
N SER A 22 -0.35 -23.92 -11.94
CA SER A 22 0.84 -24.54 -12.52
C SER A 22 0.91 -26.01 -12.11
N PHE A 23 1.54 -26.83 -12.95
CA PHE A 23 1.79 -28.25 -12.71
C PHE A 23 3.29 -28.55 -12.85
N LEU A 24 3.78 -29.49 -12.04
CA LEU A 24 5.15 -29.95 -12.13
C LEU A 24 5.41 -30.66 -13.47
N ARG A 25 6.52 -30.34 -14.14
CA ARG A 25 6.93 -30.95 -15.41
C ARG A 25 8.39 -31.36 -15.31
N GLU A 26 8.64 -32.65 -15.19
CA GLU A 26 9.98 -33.24 -15.13
C GLU A 26 10.09 -34.40 -16.12
N LYS A 27 11.30 -34.62 -16.64
CA LYS A 27 11.54 -35.57 -17.76
C LYS A 27 11.13 -37.02 -17.45
N PHE A 28 11.14 -37.41 -16.18
CA PHE A 28 10.86 -38.79 -15.74
C PHE A 28 9.61 -38.89 -14.84
N VAL A 29 8.75 -37.87 -14.87
CA VAL A 29 7.49 -37.84 -14.13
C VAL A 29 6.35 -37.63 -15.12
N GLU A 30 5.56 -38.68 -15.37
CA GLU A 30 4.47 -38.65 -16.36
C GLU A 30 3.33 -37.70 -15.95
N PHE A 31 2.97 -37.66 -14.67
CA PHE A 31 1.92 -36.80 -14.13
C PHE A 31 2.43 -36.04 -12.91
N GLY A 32 2.96 -34.84 -13.13
CA GLY A 32 3.35 -33.95 -12.04
C GLY A 32 2.13 -33.32 -11.36
N GLY A 33 2.16 -33.25 -10.03
CA GLY A 33 1.10 -32.61 -9.24
C GLY A 33 1.02 -31.09 -9.45
N PRO A 34 -0.04 -30.43 -8.94
CA PRO A 34 -0.13 -28.97 -8.90
C PRO A 34 1.04 -28.38 -8.12
N ASN A 35 1.67 -27.34 -8.66
CA ASN A 35 2.80 -26.64 -8.02
C ASN A 35 2.69 -25.12 -8.15
N GLY A 36 1.47 -24.60 -8.11
CA GLY A 36 1.17 -23.18 -8.24
C GLY A 36 1.26 -22.45 -6.91
N GLY A 37 2.06 -21.39 -6.84
CA GLY A 37 2.14 -20.53 -5.66
C GLY A 37 0.96 -19.55 -5.53
N ASN A 38 0.63 -19.21 -4.29
CA ASN A 38 -0.24 -18.08 -3.92
C ASN A 38 0.34 -16.72 -4.34
N GLY A 39 -0.52 -15.74 -4.60
CA GLY A 39 -0.10 -14.35 -4.78
C GLY A 39 0.17 -13.64 -3.45
N GLY A 40 1.01 -12.61 -3.51
CA GLY A 40 1.40 -11.81 -2.35
C GLY A 40 0.37 -10.77 -1.95
N ARG A 41 0.39 -10.35 -0.69
CA ARG A 41 -0.46 -9.25 -0.19
C ARG A 41 -0.06 -7.93 -0.86
N GLY A 42 -1.03 -7.07 -1.16
CA GLY A 42 -0.73 -5.70 -1.57
C GLY A 42 -0.17 -4.86 -0.43
N GLY A 43 0.52 -3.78 -0.78
CA GLY A 43 1.03 -2.81 0.19
C GLY A 43 -0.10 -2.02 0.86
N ASP A 44 0.17 -1.56 2.07
CA ASP A 44 -0.70 -0.70 2.85
C ASP A 44 -0.38 0.78 2.56
N VAL A 45 -1.38 1.65 2.76
CA VAL A 45 -1.17 3.10 2.80
C VAL A 45 -1.11 3.50 4.27
N ILE A 46 0.02 4.07 4.68
CA ILE A 46 0.32 4.38 6.08
C ILE A 46 0.49 5.88 6.19
N ILE A 47 -0.22 6.50 7.13
CA ILE A 47 0.02 7.90 7.50
C ILE A 47 0.94 7.88 8.72
N ARG A 48 2.01 8.68 8.68
CA ARG A 48 3.00 8.78 9.75
C ARG A 48 3.28 10.23 10.10
N CYS A 49 3.28 10.53 11.39
CA CYS A 49 3.69 11.84 11.84
C CYS A 49 5.21 11.94 11.86
N VAL A 50 5.74 13.01 11.26
CA VAL A 50 7.18 13.26 11.22
C VAL A 50 7.49 14.67 11.70
N ASP A 51 8.67 14.79 12.30
CA ASP A 51 9.22 16.09 12.63
C ASP A 51 9.73 16.82 11.37
N GLY A 52 9.81 18.15 11.43
CA GLY A 52 10.33 19.01 10.37
C GLY A 52 9.36 19.36 9.25
N LEU A 53 8.14 18.80 9.24
CA LEU A 53 7.05 19.27 8.38
C LEU A 53 6.20 20.31 9.12
N ASN A 54 5.81 21.37 8.42
CA ASN A 54 4.98 22.46 8.97
C ASN A 54 3.67 22.67 8.20
N THR A 55 3.49 22.01 7.05
CA THR A 55 2.37 22.26 6.14
C THR A 55 2.08 21.03 5.29
N LEU A 56 0.85 20.90 4.81
CA LEU A 56 0.40 19.86 3.87
C LEU A 56 0.64 20.21 2.40
N ILE A 57 1.54 21.15 2.10
CA ILE A 57 1.75 21.67 0.74
C ILE A 57 2.14 20.60 -0.28
N ASP A 58 2.83 19.54 0.15
CA ASP A 58 3.26 18.43 -0.72
C ASP A 58 2.06 17.69 -1.33
N TYR A 59 0.97 17.59 -0.58
CA TYR A 59 -0.28 16.95 -1.01
C TYR A 59 -1.09 17.79 -2.01
N ARG A 60 -0.73 19.07 -2.19
CA ARG A 60 -1.32 19.88 -3.27
C ARG A 60 -0.97 19.34 -4.65
N TYR A 61 0.24 18.81 -4.80
CA TYR A 61 0.76 18.31 -6.07
C TYR A 61 0.60 16.79 -6.20
N MET A 62 0.53 16.07 -5.07
CA MET A 62 0.35 14.62 -5.03
C MET A 62 -1.02 14.25 -4.45
N GLN A 63 -2.07 14.41 -5.25
CA GLN A 63 -3.45 14.14 -4.83
C GLN A 63 -3.82 12.64 -4.86
N HIS A 64 -3.09 11.80 -5.58
CA HIS A 64 -3.39 10.37 -5.70
C HIS A 64 -2.20 9.55 -5.21
N VAL A 65 -2.41 8.78 -4.16
CA VAL A 65 -1.38 7.92 -3.57
C VAL A 65 -1.86 6.49 -3.57
N LYS A 66 -1.06 5.60 -4.17
CA LYS A 66 -1.39 4.18 -4.30
C LYS A 66 -0.22 3.33 -3.83
N ALA A 67 -0.50 2.39 -2.92
CA ALA A 67 0.50 1.40 -2.50
C ALA A 67 0.72 0.32 -3.58
N GLN A 68 1.85 -0.38 -3.51
CA GLN A 68 2.24 -1.32 -4.55
C GLN A 68 1.37 -2.59 -4.52
N THR A 69 1.00 -3.09 -5.71
CA THR A 69 0.31 -4.37 -5.85
C THR A 69 1.24 -5.54 -5.49
N GLY A 70 0.72 -6.53 -4.77
CA GLY A 70 1.46 -7.74 -4.41
C GLY A 70 1.87 -8.54 -5.65
N HIS A 71 3.01 -9.22 -5.58
CA HIS A 71 3.49 -10.01 -6.71
C HIS A 71 2.62 -11.24 -6.94
N HIS A 72 2.51 -11.67 -8.20
CA HIS A 72 1.82 -12.91 -8.53
C HIS A 72 2.57 -14.13 -8.00
N GLY A 73 1.82 -15.18 -7.68
CA GLY A 73 2.41 -16.49 -7.46
C GLY A 73 3.01 -17.04 -8.75
N MET A 74 3.90 -18.00 -8.62
CA MET A 74 4.58 -18.64 -9.73
C MET A 74 4.58 -20.16 -9.56
N GLY A 75 4.87 -20.88 -10.64
CA GLY A 75 5.11 -22.32 -10.58
C GLY A 75 6.31 -22.68 -9.71
N LYS A 76 6.37 -23.95 -9.31
CA LYS A 76 7.31 -24.51 -8.32
C LYS A 76 7.04 -24.02 -6.90
N ASP A 77 5.76 -23.87 -6.54
CA ASP A 77 5.29 -23.46 -5.21
C ASP A 77 5.85 -22.12 -4.73
N ARG A 78 6.19 -21.25 -5.68
CA ARG A 78 6.79 -19.95 -5.39
C ARG A 78 5.69 -18.93 -5.13
N HIS A 79 5.54 -18.53 -3.87
CA HIS A 79 4.61 -17.50 -3.47
C HIS A 79 5.08 -16.11 -3.91
N GLY A 80 4.12 -15.25 -4.26
CA GLY A 80 4.37 -13.85 -4.57
C GLY A 80 4.75 -13.06 -3.32
N GLY A 81 5.75 -12.19 -3.44
CA GLY A 81 6.13 -11.25 -2.38
C GLY A 81 5.08 -10.19 -2.10
N LYS A 82 5.09 -9.66 -0.87
CA LYS A 82 4.27 -8.50 -0.47
C LYS A 82 4.66 -7.29 -1.33
N GLY A 83 3.66 -6.50 -1.74
CA GLY A 83 3.91 -5.19 -2.35
C GLY A 83 4.35 -4.17 -1.30
N ASP A 84 5.21 -3.24 -1.69
CA ASP A 84 5.71 -2.18 -0.81
C ASP A 84 4.59 -1.25 -0.33
N ASP A 85 4.65 -0.93 0.97
CA ASP A 85 3.78 0.04 1.60
C ASP A 85 4.18 1.45 1.17
N VAL A 86 3.21 2.38 1.17
CA VAL A 86 3.47 3.80 0.92
C VAL A 86 3.20 4.60 2.18
N ILE A 87 4.15 5.48 2.53
CA ILE A 87 4.08 6.28 3.75
C ILE A 87 3.80 7.74 3.38
N LEU A 88 2.64 8.24 3.81
CA LEU A 88 2.27 9.65 3.76
C LEU A 88 2.76 10.31 5.04
N LYS A 89 3.73 11.22 4.90
CA LYS A 89 4.30 11.96 6.03
C LYS A 89 3.48 13.21 6.31
N VAL A 90 3.06 13.40 7.55
CA VAL A 90 2.24 14.55 7.95
C VAL A 90 2.88 15.27 9.15
N PRO A 91 2.66 16.58 9.32
CA PRO A 91 3.10 17.31 10.51
C PRO A 91 2.30 16.88 11.74
N VAL A 92 2.88 17.10 12.93
CA VAL A 92 2.19 16.90 14.20
C VAL A 92 0.96 17.83 14.28
N GLY A 93 -0.13 17.31 14.82
CA GLY A 93 -1.44 17.99 14.88
C GLY A 93 -2.29 17.80 13.62
N THR A 94 -1.88 16.94 12.69
CA THR A 94 -2.71 16.61 11.52
C THR A 94 -3.88 15.74 11.93
N GLN A 95 -5.08 16.12 11.48
CA GLN A 95 -6.29 15.33 11.60
C GLN A 95 -6.70 14.79 10.24
N VAL A 96 -7.15 13.54 10.20
CA VAL A 96 -7.62 12.85 8.99
C VAL A 96 -9.11 12.61 9.13
N PHE A 97 -9.87 13.19 8.20
CA PHE A 97 -11.32 13.03 8.11
C PHE A 97 -11.70 12.17 6.90
N GLU A 98 -12.88 11.58 6.93
CA GLU A 98 -13.51 11.04 5.71
C GLU A 98 -13.86 12.18 4.73
N GLU A 99 -14.29 11.80 3.52
CA GLU A 99 -14.61 12.76 2.45
C GLU A 99 -15.69 13.77 2.84
N ASP A 100 -16.57 13.42 3.78
CA ASP A 100 -17.60 14.29 4.34
C ASP A 100 -17.05 15.45 5.19
N ASN A 101 -15.79 15.36 5.66
CA ASN A 101 -15.15 16.26 6.64
C ASN A 101 -15.87 16.32 8.00
N GLU A 102 -16.70 15.32 8.31
CA GLU A 102 -17.42 15.22 9.58
C GLU A 102 -16.88 14.07 10.42
N THR A 103 -16.54 12.96 9.77
CA THR A 103 -16.06 11.76 10.46
C THR A 103 -14.55 11.80 10.64
N LEU A 104 -14.09 12.00 11.88
CA LEU A 104 -12.67 11.92 12.23
C LEU A 104 -12.21 10.46 12.24
N ILE A 105 -11.25 10.12 11.37
CA ILE A 105 -10.64 8.78 11.29
C ILE A 105 -9.48 8.66 12.26
N ALA A 106 -8.62 9.69 12.31
CA ALA A 106 -7.40 9.69 13.13
C ALA A 106 -6.95 11.12 13.45
N ASP A 107 -6.37 11.29 14.64
CA ASP A 107 -5.71 12.51 15.09
C ASP A 107 -4.27 12.18 15.49
N PHE A 108 -3.30 12.90 14.94
CA PHE A 108 -1.89 12.62 15.15
C PHE A 108 -1.23 13.69 16.02
N GLY A 109 -1.24 13.47 17.34
CA GLY A 109 -0.68 14.41 18.33
C GLY A 109 0.82 14.24 18.63
N GLU A 110 1.45 13.15 18.21
CA GLU A 110 2.85 12.83 18.52
C GLU A 110 3.60 12.33 17.28
N VAL A 111 4.93 12.47 17.28
CA VAL A 111 5.81 11.96 16.21
C VAL A 111 5.95 10.44 16.34
N GLY A 112 5.71 9.71 15.24
CA GLY A 112 5.73 8.25 15.21
C GLY A 112 4.81 7.70 14.13
#